data_AF-A0A238BUD4-F1
#
_entry.id   AF-A0A238BUD4-F1
#
_cell.length_a   1.000
_cell.length_b   1.000
_cell.length_c   1.000
_cell.angle_alpha   90.00
_cell.angle_beta   90.00
_cell.angle_gamma   90.00
#
_symmetry.space_group_name_H-M   'P 1'
#
loop_
_entity.id
_entity.type
_entity.pdbx_description
1 polymer ?
#
loop_
_entity_poly.entity_id
_entity_poly.type
_entity_poly.pdbx_seq_one_letter_code
_entity_poly.pdbx_strand_id
1 'polypeptide(L)'
;MYLLWLVWCFMLTAPAVPVALLCRNCGHEIVEGSTLTNEKSVKALRSYNMTILGRNQLVQVFENAVPEKFDVITASTAELKLAGKFEFLYLIKRILEEKEIIVLQSYRADTWWPNYEWTVCVCPSCGFHLGWYFQSGNIQVKLHKSFFGLVLDYLISEEYVDMLTWVPTQEHLLKYDGKIPLTDLTECETLPTETLPRD
;
A
#
# COMPACT_ATOMS: atom_id res chain seq x y z
N MET A 1 -22.64 22.53 34.85
CA MET A 1 -22.27 23.13 33.54
C MET A 1 -20.92 22.63 32.99
N TYR A 2 -19.92 22.27 33.81
CA TYR A 2 -18.66 21.67 33.31
C TYR A 2 -18.74 20.18 32.92
N LEU A 3 -19.61 19.40 33.58
CA LEU A 3 -19.78 17.96 33.30
C LEU A 3 -20.37 17.69 31.90
N LEU A 4 -21.23 18.57 31.39
CA LEU A 4 -21.80 18.42 30.04
C LEU A 4 -20.75 18.71 28.95
N TRP A 5 -19.75 19.55 29.24
CA TRP A 5 -18.66 19.87 28.31
C TRP A 5 -17.65 18.71 28.18
N LEU A 6 -17.35 18.01 29.28
CA LEU A 6 -16.50 16.82 29.26
C LEU A 6 -17.16 15.64 28.55
N VAL A 7 -18.48 15.46 28.70
CA VAL A 7 -19.24 14.42 27.99
C VAL A 7 -19.36 14.73 26.49
N TRP A 8 -19.47 16.01 26.11
CA TRP A 8 -19.47 16.40 24.69
C TRP A 8 -18.09 16.19 24.04
N CYS A 9 -17.00 16.42 24.79
CA CYS A 9 -15.64 16.16 24.30
C CYS A 9 -15.40 14.65 24.06
N PHE A 10 -16.00 13.78 24.90
CA PHE A 10 -15.94 12.32 24.74
C PHE A 10 -16.80 11.78 23.58
N MET A 11 -17.85 12.50 23.18
CA MET A 11 -18.76 12.10 22.08
C MET A 11 -18.33 12.62 20.70
N LEU A 12 -17.27 13.45 20.62
CA LEU A 12 -16.76 14.03 19.37
C LEU A 12 -15.51 13.36 18.82
N THR A 13 -14.91 12.43 19.56
CA THR A 13 -13.92 11.52 18.96
C THR A 13 -14.68 10.35 18.37
N ALA A 14 -15.20 10.51 17.14
CA ALA A 14 -15.44 9.36 16.30
C ALA A 14 -14.13 8.53 16.32
N PRO A 15 -14.19 7.20 16.54
CA PRO A 15 -12.99 6.40 16.42
C PRO A 15 -12.40 6.72 15.05
N ALA A 16 -11.14 7.17 15.02
CA ALA A 16 -10.43 7.31 13.77
C ALA A 16 -10.49 5.92 13.12
N VAL A 17 -11.28 5.76 12.06
CA VAL A 17 -11.37 4.50 11.33
C VAL A 17 -9.92 4.20 10.94
N PRO A 18 -9.36 3.06 11.41
CA PRO A 18 -7.99 2.73 11.09
C PRO A 18 -7.91 2.52 9.60
N VAL A 19 -7.35 3.51 8.88
CA VAL A 19 -7.24 3.40 7.44
C VAL A 19 -6.01 2.55 7.15
N ALA A 20 -6.20 1.40 6.53
CA ALA A 20 -5.14 0.47 6.18
C ALA A 20 -4.94 0.37 4.66
N LEU A 21 -3.75 -0.08 4.26
CA LEU A 21 -3.47 -0.54 2.91
C LEU A 21 -3.59 -2.06 2.89
N LEU A 22 -4.37 -2.53 1.93
CA LEU A 22 -4.68 -3.93 1.67
C LEU A 22 -3.84 -4.43 0.49
N CYS A 23 -3.60 -5.73 0.44
CA CYS A 23 -3.05 -6.41 -0.71
C CYS A 23 -4.03 -6.32 -1.89
N ARG A 24 -3.62 -5.69 -2.99
CA ARG A 24 -4.48 -5.55 -4.18
C ARG A 24 -4.93 -6.89 -4.76
N ASN A 25 -4.15 -7.95 -4.58
CA ASN A 25 -4.45 -9.27 -5.15
C ASN A 25 -5.54 -10.04 -4.38
N CYS A 26 -5.70 -9.82 -3.08
CA CYS A 26 -6.62 -10.63 -2.25
C CYS A 26 -7.41 -9.88 -1.18
N GLY A 27 -7.12 -8.59 -0.94
CA GLY A 27 -7.77 -7.78 0.09
C GLY A 27 -7.24 -7.97 1.51
N HIS A 28 -6.24 -8.82 1.75
CA HIS A 28 -5.64 -8.98 3.08
C HIS A 28 -5.00 -7.68 3.56
N GLU A 29 -5.22 -7.30 4.81
CA GLU A 29 -4.64 -6.09 5.41
C GLU A 29 -3.12 -6.22 5.54
N ILE A 30 -2.35 -5.25 5.03
CA ILE A 30 -0.89 -5.32 4.99
C ILE A 30 -0.24 -4.31 5.93
N VAL A 31 -0.72 -3.07 5.93
CA VAL A 31 -0.08 -2.01 6.69
C VAL A 31 -1.08 -0.94 7.10
N GLU A 32 -1.06 -0.58 8.37
CA GLU A 32 -1.80 0.57 8.87
C GLU A 32 -1.15 1.87 8.39
N GLY A 33 -1.95 2.88 8.06
CA GLY A 33 -1.42 4.21 7.73
C GLY A 33 -0.51 4.77 8.83
N SER A 34 -0.76 4.38 10.09
CA SER A 34 -0.05 4.78 11.31
C SER A 34 1.47 4.50 11.27
N THR A 35 1.87 3.41 10.61
CA THR A 35 3.23 2.86 10.63
C THR A 35 4.04 3.22 9.39
N LEU A 36 3.43 3.94 8.44
CA LEU A 36 4.11 4.47 7.27
C LEU A 36 5.23 5.44 7.68
N THR A 37 6.39 5.28 7.04
CA THR A 37 7.61 6.06 7.28
C THR A 37 8.14 6.65 5.98
N ASN A 38 9.02 7.65 6.09
CA ASN A 38 9.63 8.33 4.95
C ASN A 38 11.15 8.09 4.94
N GLU A 39 11.57 6.83 4.74
CA GLU A 39 12.99 6.45 4.71
C GLU A 39 13.61 6.78 3.36
N LYS A 40 14.29 7.92 3.27
CA LYS A 40 14.91 8.36 2.02
C LYS A 40 16.11 7.50 1.63
N SER A 41 16.16 7.10 0.36
CA SER A 41 17.29 6.43 -0.27
C SER A 41 18.06 7.39 -1.19
N VAL A 42 19.37 7.25 -1.23
CA VAL A 42 20.25 7.93 -2.20
C VAL A 42 20.30 7.24 -3.57
N LYS A 43 19.74 6.02 -3.68
CA LYS A 43 19.68 5.23 -4.92
C LYS A 43 18.37 5.39 -5.68
N ALA A 44 17.42 6.17 -5.16
CA ALA A 44 16.17 6.46 -5.85
C ALA A 44 16.43 7.25 -7.14
N LEU A 45 15.85 6.82 -8.26
CA LEU A 45 15.94 7.52 -9.54
C LEU A 45 15.22 8.87 -9.48
N ARG A 46 14.07 8.89 -8.82
CA ARG A 46 13.31 10.10 -8.46
C ARG A 46 12.54 9.84 -7.17
N SER A 47 12.12 10.91 -6.51
CA SER A 47 11.26 10.83 -5.33
C SER A 47 10.22 11.94 -5.40
N TYR A 48 9.01 11.65 -4.97
CA TYR A 48 7.93 12.62 -4.90
C TYR A 48 7.06 12.32 -3.70
N ASN A 49 6.28 13.32 -3.30
CA ASN A 49 5.37 13.23 -2.19
C ASN A 49 3.95 13.01 -2.72
N MET A 50 3.20 12.10 -2.10
CA MET A 50 1.81 11.84 -2.43
C MET A 50 1.00 11.65 -1.16
N THR A 51 -0.27 12.08 -1.18
CA THR A 51 -1.18 11.83 -0.07
C THR A 51 -1.66 10.37 -0.12
N ILE A 52 -1.25 9.56 0.86
CA ILE A 52 -1.69 8.18 1.05
C ILE A 52 -2.30 8.09 2.45
N LEU A 53 -3.57 7.66 2.54
CA LEU A 53 -4.30 7.54 3.81
C LEU A 53 -4.31 8.85 4.62
N GLY A 54 -4.49 9.98 3.94
CA GLY A 54 -4.48 11.32 4.55
C GLY A 54 -3.09 11.80 5.01
N ARG A 55 -2.01 11.08 4.68
CA ARG A 55 -0.63 11.39 5.10
C ARG A 55 0.24 11.73 3.91
N ASN A 56 1.18 12.65 4.12
CA ASN A 56 2.19 12.98 3.13
C ASN A 56 3.28 11.89 3.08
N GLN A 57 3.12 10.95 2.14
CA GLN A 57 3.99 9.80 1.97
C GLN A 57 5.04 10.07 0.90
N LEU A 58 6.31 9.80 1.24
CA LEU A 58 7.42 9.80 0.30
C LEU A 58 7.35 8.53 -0.54
N VAL A 59 7.18 8.72 -1.84
CA VAL A 59 7.26 7.66 -2.85
C VAL A 59 8.60 7.79 -3.56
N GLN A 60 9.31 6.68 -3.71
CA GLN A 60 10.62 6.63 -4.32
C GLN A 60 10.63 5.62 -5.45
N VAL A 61 11.14 6.05 -6.60
CA VAL A 61 11.16 5.23 -7.80
C VAL A 61 12.50 4.55 -7.92
N PHE A 62 12.48 3.23 -7.96
CA PHE A 62 13.66 2.41 -8.12
C PHE A 62 13.57 1.58 -9.39
N GLU A 63 14.73 1.15 -9.88
CA GLU A 63 14.86 0.22 -10.99
C GLU A 63 15.65 -0.98 -10.50
N ASN A 64 15.19 -2.19 -10.85
CA ASN A 64 15.88 -3.43 -10.51
C ASN A 64 16.97 -3.74 -11.56
N ALA A 65 17.74 -4.81 -11.35
CA ALA A 65 18.71 -5.32 -12.33
C ALA A 65 18.05 -5.70 -13.67
N VAL A 66 16.78 -6.09 -13.63
CA VAL A 66 15.88 -6.10 -14.80
C VAL A 66 15.23 -4.72 -14.89
N PRO A 67 15.15 -4.07 -16.07
CA PRO A 67 14.74 -2.68 -16.26
C PRO A 67 13.23 -2.43 -16.03
N GLU A 68 12.73 -2.90 -14.91
CA GLU A 68 11.41 -2.67 -14.37
C GLU A 68 11.51 -1.64 -13.24
N LYS A 69 10.57 -0.70 -13.24
CA LYS A 69 10.55 0.42 -12.29
C LYS A 69 9.46 0.20 -11.26
N PHE A 70 9.77 0.49 -10.01
CA PHE A 70 8.86 0.33 -8.89
C PHE A 70 8.73 1.65 -8.13
N ASP A 71 7.49 2.08 -7.93
CA ASP A 71 7.13 3.14 -6.99
C ASP A 71 7.03 2.51 -5.59
N VAL A 72 7.97 2.85 -4.71
CA VAL A 72 8.13 2.20 -3.40
C VAL A 72 7.88 3.20 -2.27
N ILE A 73 7.05 2.78 -1.31
CA ILE A 73 6.82 3.47 -0.04
C ILE A 73 7.45 2.67 1.11
N THR A 74 7.65 3.31 2.26
CA THR A 74 8.29 2.64 3.41
C THR A 74 7.38 2.59 4.64
N ALA A 75 7.51 1.54 5.44
CA ALA A 75 6.76 1.34 6.68
C ALA A 75 7.64 0.69 7.75
N SER A 76 7.42 1.05 9.03
CA SER A 76 8.13 0.44 10.16
C SER A 76 7.64 -0.97 10.46
N THR A 77 6.35 -1.25 10.25
CA THR A 77 5.73 -2.56 10.45
C THR A 77 4.76 -2.87 9.31
N ALA A 78 4.66 -4.13 8.92
CA ALA A 78 3.72 -4.64 7.92
C ALA A 78 3.47 -6.14 8.15
N GLU A 79 2.27 -6.63 7.82
CA GLU A 79 1.90 -8.04 7.91
C GLU A 79 2.32 -8.80 6.64
N LEU A 80 3.53 -9.35 6.66
CA LEU A 80 4.16 -10.00 5.51
C LEU A 80 4.88 -11.29 5.88
N LYS A 81 4.95 -12.22 4.94
CA LYS A 81 5.81 -13.41 5.04
C LYS A 81 7.10 -13.16 4.25
N LEU A 82 8.24 -13.38 4.89
CA LEU A 82 9.53 -13.34 4.20
C LEU A 82 9.65 -14.56 3.26
N ALA A 83 9.89 -14.30 1.98
CA ALA A 83 10.13 -15.32 0.98
C ALA A 83 11.63 -15.68 1.00
N GLY A 84 11.92 -16.89 1.49
CA GLY A 84 13.22 -17.52 1.36
C GLY A 84 13.35 -18.29 0.05
N LYS A 85 14.58 -18.60 -0.34
CA LYS A 85 14.82 -19.58 -1.40
C LYS A 85 14.60 -20.97 -0.79
N PHE A 86 13.88 -21.83 -1.50
CA PHE A 86 13.99 -23.27 -1.26
C PHE A 86 15.37 -23.71 -1.75
N GLU A 87 16.41 -23.43 -0.97
CA GLU A 87 17.68 -24.08 -1.20
C GLU A 87 17.49 -25.59 -1.02
N PHE A 88 18.17 -26.35 -1.86
CA PHE A 88 18.08 -27.81 -1.99
C PHE A 88 18.61 -28.53 -0.72
N LEU A 89 18.04 -28.28 0.46
CA LEU A 89 18.15 -29.15 1.63
C LEU A 89 17.37 -30.47 1.44
N TYR A 90 17.00 -30.79 0.20
CA TYR A 90 16.34 -32.04 -0.19
C TYR A 90 17.16 -33.27 0.17
N LEU A 91 18.48 -33.14 0.38
CA LEU A 91 19.31 -34.25 0.84
C LEU A 91 19.19 -34.54 2.35
N ILE A 92 18.80 -33.57 3.18
CA ILE A 92 18.62 -33.78 4.64
C ILE A 92 17.19 -34.21 4.99
N LYS A 93 16.22 -34.03 4.06
CA LYS A 93 14.81 -34.42 4.25
C LYS A 93 14.58 -35.92 4.38
N ARG A 94 15.55 -36.77 4.01
CA ARG A 94 15.47 -38.24 4.19
C ARG A 94 15.89 -38.72 5.59
N ILE A 95 16.44 -37.86 6.43
CA ILE A 95 17.05 -38.28 7.71
C ILE A 95 16.31 -37.71 8.92
N LEU A 96 15.67 -36.55 8.82
CA LEU A 96 15.01 -35.90 9.95
C LEU A 96 13.56 -35.58 9.60
N GLU A 97 12.66 -36.32 10.21
CA GLU A 97 11.21 -36.32 10.01
C GLU A 97 10.51 -35.09 10.62
N GLU A 98 11.17 -33.92 10.70
CA GLU A 98 10.53 -32.72 11.23
C GLU A 98 10.91 -31.43 10.49
N LYS A 99 9.84 -30.79 9.99
CA LYS A 99 9.65 -29.35 9.71
C LYS A 99 10.36 -28.81 8.45
N GLU A 100 9.57 -28.10 7.63
CA GLU A 100 10.07 -27.34 6.49
C GLU A 100 11.12 -26.33 6.96
N ILE A 101 12.38 -26.53 6.56
CA ILE A 101 13.45 -25.54 6.76
C ILE A 101 13.36 -24.55 5.60
N ILE A 102 12.69 -23.42 5.82
CA ILE A 102 12.73 -22.29 4.90
C ILE A 102 14.01 -21.52 5.21
N VAL A 103 14.99 -21.59 4.31
CA VAL A 103 16.21 -20.77 4.42
C VAL A 103 15.86 -19.36 3.94
N LEU A 104 15.73 -18.44 4.89
CA LEU A 104 15.61 -17.01 4.59
C LEU A 104 16.97 -16.51 4.08
N GLN A 105 17.02 -16.07 2.84
CA GLN A 105 18.23 -15.52 2.23
C GLN A 105 18.09 -14.00 2.16
N SER A 106 18.91 -13.29 2.94
CA SER A 106 19.08 -11.84 2.81
C SER A 106 20.17 -11.53 1.79
N TYR A 107 20.03 -10.40 1.09
CA TYR A 107 20.96 -9.98 0.06
C TYR A 107 21.45 -8.56 0.29
N ARG A 108 22.76 -8.36 0.16
CA ARG A 108 23.39 -7.02 0.23
C ARG A 108 23.62 -6.41 -1.15
N ALA A 109 23.77 -7.25 -2.18
CA ALA A 109 23.93 -6.81 -3.56
C ALA A 109 22.66 -6.08 -4.04
N ASP A 110 22.85 -5.09 -4.92
CA ASP A 110 21.76 -4.34 -5.56
C ASP A 110 20.75 -3.71 -4.58
N THR A 111 21.16 -3.48 -3.33
CA THR A 111 20.32 -2.85 -2.33
C THR A 111 20.05 -1.39 -2.68
N TRP A 112 18.77 -0.99 -2.59
CA TRP A 112 18.38 0.40 -2.74
C TRP A 112 18.70 1.22 -1.49
N TRP A 113 18.92 0.62 -0.32
CA TRP A 113 19.35 1.34 0.89
C TRP A 113 20.78 0.93 1.28
N PRO A 114 21.78 1.82 1.17
CA PRO A 114 23.15 1.49 1.54
C PRO A 114 23.25 1.00 2.99
N ASN A 115 24.01 -0.09 3.20
CA ASN A 115 24.19 -0.79 4.48
C ASN A 115 22.99 -1.61 4.98
N TYR A 116 21.93 -1.72 4.18
CA TYR A 116 20.83 -2.64 4.44
C TYR A 116 20.94 -3.87 3.56
N GLU A 117 20.58 -5.01 4.15
CA GLU A 117 20.29 -6.22 3.43
C GLU A 117 18.79 -6.32 3.20
N TRP A 118 18.39 -6.81 2.02
CA TRP A 118 16.99 -6.96 1.66
C TRP A 118 16.59 -8.43 1.58
N THR A 119 15.35 -8.71 1.96
CA THR A 119 14.70 -10.02 1.80
C THR A 119 13.35 -9.81 1.14
N VAL A 120 12.98 -10.66 0.19
CA VAL A 120 11.70 -10.55 -0.51
C VAL A 120 10.55 -10.81 0.47
N CYS A 121 9.47 -10.05 0.35
CA CYS A 121 8.26 -10.18 1.17
C CYS A 121 7.05 -10.48 0.29
N VAL A 122 6.21 -11.40 0.76
CA VAL A 122 4.97 -11.79 0.10
C VAL A 122 3.78 -11.64 1.04
N CYS A 123 2.60 -11.48 0.47
CA CYS A 123 1.34 -11.52 1.19
C CYS A 123 1.18 -12.86 1.92
N PRO A 124 0.85 -12.88 3.22
CA PRO A 124 0.66 -14.13 3.96
C PRO A 124 -0.56 -14.91 3.49
N SER A 125 -1.58 -14.23 2.97
CA SER A 125 -2.84 -14.83 2.51
C SER A 125 -2.73 -15.46 1.11
N CYS A 126 -2.16 -14.75 0.13
CA CYS A 126 -2.13 -15.22 -1.27
C CYS A 126 -0.72 -15.49 -1.83
N GLY A 127 0.35 -15.20 -1.09
CA GLY A 127 1.72 -15.38 -1.57
C GLY A 127 2.18 -14.40 -2.64
N PHE A 128 1.37 -13.39 -2.99
CA PHE A 128 1.72 -12.37 -3.97
C PHE A 128 2.87 -11.49 -3.47
N HIS A 129 3.82 -11.15 -4.34
CA HIS A 129 4.94 -10.27 -4.00
C HIS A 129 4.44 -8.86 -3.64
N LEU A 130 4.88 -8.33 -2.49
CA LEU A 130 4.47 -7.01 -2.02
C LEU A 130 5.63 -6.03 -1.84
N GLY A 131 6.87 -6.54 -1.81
CA GLY A 131 8.07 -5.72 -1.70
C GLY A 131 9.19 -6.44 -0.95
N TRP A 132 9.95 -5.67 -0.16
CA TRP A 132 11.17 -6.15 0.47
C TRP A 132 11.29 -5.69 1.93
N TYR A 133 11.84 -6.53 2.79
CA TYR A 133 12.22 -6.21 4.16
C TYR A 133 13.69 -5.83 4.21
N PHE A 134 13.99 -4.67 4.82
CA PHE A 134 15.34 -4.13 4.94
C PHE A 134 15.80 -4.19 6.39
N GLN A 135 16.97 -4.78 6.64
CA GLN A 135 17.60 -4.84 7.96
C GLN A 135 19.03 -4.31 7.92
N SER A 136 19.38 -3.45 8.87
CA SER A 136 20.76 -2.98 9.05
C SER A 136 21.66 -4.08 9.60
N GLY A 137 22.77 -4.34 8.90
CA GLY A 137 23.81 -5.29 9.34
C GLY A 137 24.80 -4.70 10.36
N ASN A 138 24.71 -3.41 10.70
CA ASN A 138 25.69 -2.78 11.60
C ASN A 138 25.32 -2.98 13.08
N ILE A 139 25.92 -4.00 13.68
CA ILE A 139 25.76 -4.39 15.11
C ILE A 139 26.33 -3.32 16.07
N GLN A 140 27.21 -2.41 15.61
CA GLN A 140 27.89 -1.46 16.50
C GLN A 140 27.05 -0.26 16.90
N VAL A 141 25.92 -0.01 16.22
CA VAL A 141 24.96 1.02 16.62
C VAL A 141 23.76 0.27 17.21
N LYS A 142 23.51 0.48 18.51
CA LYS A 142 22.46 -0.14 19.35
C LYS A 142 21.01 0.02 18.87
N LEU A 143 20.80 0.44 17.63
CA LEU A 143 19.51 0.57 16.97
C LEU A 143 19.56 -0.24 15.67
N HIS A 144 19.18 -1.52 15.76
CA HIS A 144 18.90 -2.34 14.58
C HIS A 144 17.67 -1.77 13.88
N LYS A 145 17.88 -0.72 13.08
CA LYS A 145 16.82 -0.12 12.27
C LYS A 145 16.44 -1.13 11.19
N SER A 146 15.16 -1.43 11.11
CA SER A 146 14.57 -2.23 10.05
C SER A 146 13.25 -1.61 9.61
N PHE A 147 12.86 -1.88 8.37
CA PHE A 147 11.63 -1.37 7.78
C PHE A 147 11.27 -2.20 6.55
N PHE A 148 10.06 -2.00 6.03
CA PHE A 148 9.58 -2.59 4.80
C PHE A 148 9.55 -1.55 3.69
N GLY A 149 10.01 -1.92 2.50
CA GLY A 149 9.77 -1.18 1.26
C GLY A 149 8.68 -1.89 0.48
N LEU A 150 7.52 -1.25 0.35
CA LEU A 150 6.33 -1.83 -0.30
C LEU A 150 6.12 -1.20 -1.67
N VAL A 151 5.79 -2.02 -2.66
CA VAL A 151 5.45 -1.54 -4.01
C VAL A 151 4.03 -0.98 -3.98
N LEU A 152 3.90 0.30 -4.29
CA LEU A 152 2.65 1.04 -4.17
C LEU A 152 1.54 0.46 -5.05
N ASP A 153 1.86 0.06 -6.28
CA ASP A 153 0.91 -0.51 -7.23
C ASP A 153 0.31 -1.84 -6.76
N TYR A 154 0.96 -2.52 -5.80
CA TYR A 154 0.49 -3.80 -5.26
C TYR A 154 -0.42 -3.63 -4.04
N LEU A 155 -0.66 -2.38 -3.63
CA LEU A 155 -1.50 -2.03 -2.50
C LEU A 155 -2.74 -1.24 -2.96
N ILE A 156 -3.77 -1.28 -2.12
CA ILE A 156 -5.02 -0.53 -2.30
C ILE A 156 -5.52 -0.06 -0.94
N SER A 157 -6.05 1.15 -0.82
CA SER A 157 -6.59 1.61 0.46
C SER A 157 -7.95 1.00 0.73
N GLU A 158 -8.22 0.66 1.99
CA GLU A 158 -9.53 0.17 2.44
C GLU A 158 -10.66 1.14 2.07
N GLU A 159 -10.47 2.45 2.30
CA GLU A 159 -11.43 3.50 1.94
C GLU A 159 -11.81 3.47 0.44
N TYR A 160 -10.84 3.16 -0.43
CA TYR A 160 -11.11 3.06 -1.86
C TYR A 160 -11.88 1.79 -2.23
N VAL A 161 -11.60 0.67 -1.55
CA VAL A 161 -12.37 -0.57 -1.74
C VAL A 161 -13.82 -0.41 -1.27
N ASP A 162 -14.04 0.27 -0.15
CA ASP A 162 -15.38 0.56 0.37
C ASP A 162 -16.18 1.43 -0.61
N MET A 163 -15.54 2.45 -1.20
CA MET A 163 -16.17 3.28 -2.23
C MET A 163 -16.57 2.48 -3.48
N LEU A 164 -15.78 1.48 -3.88
CA LEU A 164 -16.09 0.63 -5.04
C LEU A 164 -17.17 -0.42 -4.76
N THR A 165 -17.31 -0.85 -3.51
CA THR A 165 -18.22 -1.92 -3.10
C THR A 165 -19.52 -1.42 -2.47
N TRP A 166 -19.65 -0.11 -2.27
CA TRP A 166 -20.85 0.48 -1.71
C TRP A 166 -22.07 0.19 -2.59
N VAL A 167 -23.03 -0.54 -2.02
CA VAL A 167 -24.35 -0.75 -2.61
C VAL A 167 -25.34 0.16 -1.87
N PRO A 168 -26.05 1.08 -2.57
CA PRO A 168 -27.12 1.83 -1.95
C PRO A 168 -28.20 0.87 -1.44
N THR A 169 -28.46 0.88 -0.13
CA THR A 169 -29.61 0.20 0.45
C THR A 169 -30.92 0.85 -0.03
N GLN A 170 -32.01 0.07 -0.11
CA GLN A 170 -33.32 0.56 -0.60
C GLN A 170 -33.83 1.81 0.14
N GLU A 171 -33.46 2.00 1.40
CA GLU A 171 -33.81 3.20 2.19
C GLU A 171 -33.20 4.50 1.63
N HIS A 172 -32.05 4.42 0.94
CA HIS A 172 -31.44 5.55 0.23
C HIS A 172 -32.09 5.81 -1.13
N LEU A 173 -32.57 4.78 -1.82
CA LEU A 173 -33.30 4.92 -3.08
C LEU A 173 -34.68 5.56 -2.88
N LEU A 174 -35.34 5.29 -1.75
CA LEU A 174 -36.63 5.90 -1.39
C LEU A 174 -36.53 7.37 -0.94
N LYS A 175 -35.32 7.88 -0.65
CA LYS A 175 -35.10 9.33 -0.46
C LYS A 175 -34.91 10.10 -1.76
N TYR A 176 -34.63 9.39 -2.87
CA TYR A 176 -34.64 9.94 -4.22
C TYR A 176 -36.04 9.85 -4.83
N ASP A 177 -37.06 10.28 -4.08
CA ASP A 177 -38.40 10.51 -4.62
C ASP A 177 -38.38 11.77 -5.51
N GLY A 178 -38.02 11.57 -6.78
CA GLY A 178 -38.75 12.17 -7.89
C GLY A 178 -38.69 13.69 -8.09
N LYS A 179 -37.50 14.31 -8.06
CA LYS A 179 -37.27 15.60 -8.75
C LYS A 179 -36.01 15.58 -9.60
N ILE A 180 -35.99 14.71 -10.60
CA ILE A 180 -35.31 15.05 -11.85
C ILE A 180 -36.32 15.91 -12.60
N PRO A 181 -36.05 17.20 -12.87
CA PRO A 181 -36.84 17.88 -13.88
C PRO A 181 -36.58 17.11 -15.17
N LEU A 182 -37.62 16.51 -15.76
CA LEU A 182 -37.58 16.24 -17.20
C LEU A 182 -37.48 17.61 -17.87
N THR A 183 -36.26 18.11 -18.04
CA THR A 183 -36.00 19.08 -19.09
C THR A 183 -36.12 18.31 -20.39
N ASP A 184 -37.03 18.81 -21.20
CA ASP A 184 -37.41 18.35 -22.52
C ASP A 184 -36.25 17.73 -23.32
N LEU A 185 -36.46 16.53 -23.85
CA LEU A 185 -35.52 15.88 -24.78
C LEU A 185 -35.62 16.46 -26.20
N THR A 186 -36.07 17.70 -26.34
CA THR A 186 -36.20 18.39 -27.63
C THR A 186 -35.31 19.61 -27.70
N GLU A 187 -33.99 19.40 -27.76
CA GLU A 187 -33.10 20.29 -28.49
C GLU A 187 -31.81 19.51 -28.81
N CYS A 188 -31.88 18.78 -29.92
CA CYS A 188 -30.69 18.33 -30.62
C CYS A 188 -30.12 19.56 -31.33
N GLU A 189 -29.46 20.45 -30.58
CA GLU A 189 -28.70 21.53 -31.16
C GLU A 189 -27.42 20.96 -31.79
N THR A 190 -27.33 21.18 -33.09
CA THR A 190 -26.25 20.82 -33.99
C THR A 190 -24.90 21.37 -33.53
N LEU A 191 -23.85 20.53 -33.58
CA LEU A 191 -22.46 20.95 -33.44
C LEU A 191 -22.13 22.09 -34.43
N PRO A 192 -21.49 23.19 -33.99
CA PRO A 192 -20.85 24.11 -34.90
C PRO A 192 -19.64 23.42 -35.55
N THR A 193 -19.62 23.43 -36.88
CA THR A 193 -18.46 23.01 -37.68
C THR A 193 -17.40 24.11 -37.56
N GLU A 194 -16.32 23.85 -36.82
CA GLU A 194 -15.13 24.72 -36.86
C GLU A 194 -14.48 24.62 -38.24
N THR A 195 -14.61 25.69 -39.02
CA THR A 195 -13.83 25.90 -40.23
C THR A 195 -12.41 26.30 -39.85
N LEU A 196 -11.45 25.43 -40.18
CA LEU A 196 -10.01 25.75 -40.21
C LEU A 196 -9.73 26.93 -41.15
N PRO A 197 -9.02 27.99 -40.71
CA PRO A 197 -8.48 28.99 -41.62
C PRO A 197 -7.35 28.38 -42.44
N ARG A 198 -7.45 28.51 -43.76
CA ARG A 198 -6.31 28.41 -44.66
C ARG A 198 -5.56 29.73 -44.62
N ASP A 199 -4.29 29.67 -44.25
CA ASP A 199 -3.20 30.50 -44.77
C ASP A 199 -1.92 29.65 -44.78
#